data_AF-A0A9D3UKZ9-F1
#
_entry.id   AF-A0A9D3UKZ9-F1
#
_cell.length_a   1.000
_cell.length_b   1.000
_cell.length_c   1.000
_cell.angle_alpha   90.00
_cell.angle_beta   90.00
_cell.angle_gamma   90.00
#
_symmetry.space_group_name_H-M   'P 1'
#
loop_
_entity.id
_entity.type
_entity.pdbx_description
1 polymer ?
#
loop_
_entity_poly.entity_id
_entity_poly.type
_entity_poly.pdbx_seq_one_letter_code
_entity_poly.pdbx_strand_id
1 'polypeptide(L)'
;MKYFEFKILDSIPIMNQVHELQVLISRLRELKVAIPELLQVGVIISKLSSSWNNYRKKLLHMAKNFTVEKILRHLRIEEETWKRDVV
;
A
#
# COMPACT_ATOMS: atom_id res chain seq x y z
N MET A 1 11.13 6.17 -13.23
CA MET A 1 11.05 6.93 -11.95
C MET A 1 10.58 5.94 -10.88
N LYS A 2 11.41 5.65 -9.87
CA LYS A 2 11.29 4.50 -8.95
C LYS A 2 9.89 4.31 -8.32
N TYR A 3 9.17 5.39 -8.03
CA TYR A 3 7.80 5.34 -7.51
C TYR A 3 6.82 4.61 -8.44
N PHE A 4 6.85 4.94 -9.74
CA PHE A 4 5.93 4.33 -10.72
C PHE A 4 6.28 2.86 -10.97
N GLU A 5 7.56 2.50 -10.89
CA GLU A 5 8.08 1.15 -11.13
C GLU A 5 7.99 0.23 -9.90
N PHE A 6 7.71 0.78 -8.71
CA PHE A 6 7.57 0.02 -7.47
C PHE A 6 6.51 -1.08 -7.58
N LYS A 7 6.81 -2.29 -7.11
CA LYS A 7 5.87 -3.42 -7.07
C LYS A 7 5.93 -4.06 -5.70
N ILE A 8 4.77 -4.45 -5.17
CA ILE A 8 4.71 -5.22 -3.93
C ILE A 8 4.92 -6.69 -4.30
N LEU A 9 5.85 -7.34 -3.62
CA LEU A 9 6.20 -8.74 -3.76
C LEU A 9 5.66 -9.53 -2.57
N ASP A 10 5.14 -10.73 -2.82
CA ASP A 10 4.62 -11.63 -1.78
C ASP A 10 5.72 -12.15 -0.84
N SER A 11 6.95 -12.22 -1.32
CA SER A 11 8.10 -12.73 -0.57
C SER A 11 8.66 -11.74 0.45
N ILE A 12 8.14 -10.52 0.51
CA ILE A 12 8.61 -9.45 1.40
C ILE A 12 7.42 -8.98 2.24
N PRO A 13 7.59 -8.74 3.56
CA PRO A 13 6.54 -8.14 4.38
C PRO A 13 5.98 -6.87 3.74
N ILE A 14 4.66 -6.78 3.62
CA ILE A 14 3.97 -5.64 3.02
C ILE A 14 4.31 -4.35 3.78
N MET A 15 4.50 -4.43 5.10
CA MET A 15 4.83 -3.25 5.90
C MET A 15 6.21 -2.66 5.57
N ASN A 16 7.19 -3.50 5.24
CA ASN A 16 8.52 -3.03 4.81
C ASN A 16 8.42 -2.31 3.46
N GLN A 17 7.64 -2.87 2.54
CA GLN A 17 7.44 -2.32 1.20
C GLN A 17 6.62 -1.03 1.21
N VAL A 18 5.60 -0.96 2.08
CA VAL A 18 4.83 0.26 2.33
C VAL A 18 5.72 1.38 2.88
N HIS A 19 6.64 1.06 3.79
CA HIS A 19 7.56 2.04 4.34
C HIS A 19 8.49 2.60 3.24
N GLU A 20 9.02 1.74 2.38
CA GLU A 20 9.81 2.17 1.22
C GLU A 20 8.99 3.08 0.28
N LEU A 21 7.72 2.74 0.03
CA LEU A 21 6.83 3.57 -0.76
C LEU A 21 6.62 4.96 -0.14
N GLN A 22 6.48 5.07 1.18
CA GLN A 22 6.39 6.35 1.87
C GLN A 22 7.68 7.19 1.72
N VAL A 23 8.84 6.55 1.77
CA VAL A 23 10.13 7.21 1.51
C VAL A 23 10.18 7.77 0.08
N LEU A 24 9.70 7.01 -0.92
CA LEU A 24 9.62 7.48 -2.31
C LEU A 24 8.66 8.68 -2.45
N ILE A 25 7.53 8.66 -1.75
CA ILE A 25 6.57 9.78 -1.73
C ILE A 25 7.20 11.02 -1.07
N SER A 26 7.96 10.84 0.02
CA SER A 26 8.69 11.94 0.66
C SER A 26 9.69 12.59 -0.30
N ARG A 27 10.46 11.79 -1.03
CA ARG A 27 11.41 12.30 -2.04
C ARG A 27 10.72 13.05 -3.17
N LEU A 28 9.55 12.59 -3.62
CA LEU A 28 8.76 13.31 -4.62
C LEU A 28 8.27 14.65 -4.08
N ARG A 29 7.88 14.72 -2.80
CA ARG A 29 7.51 15.97 -2.13
C ARG A 29 8.68 16.96 -2.07
N GLU A 30 9.89 16.48 -1.80
CA GLU A 30 11.12 17.31 -1.84
C GLU A 30 11.37 17.90 -3.23
N LEU A 31 11.04 17.14 -4.28
CA LEU A 31 11.07 17.59 -5.68
C LEU A 31 9.87 18.48 -6.07
N LYS A 32 9.08 18.94 -5.11
CA LYS A 32 7.84 19.72 -5.29
C LYS A 32 6.74 18.98 -6.10
N VAL A 33 6.82 17.66 -6.16
CA VAL A 33 5.78 16.80 -6.76
C VAL A 33 4.87 16.30 -5.63
N ALA A 34 3.74 16.99 -5.43
CA ALA A 34 2.74 16.58 -4.46
C ALA A 34 1.78 15.56 -5.10
N ILE A 35 1.74 14.35 -4.55
CA ILE A 35 0.76 13.33 -4.95
C ILE A 35 -0.50 13.49 -4.10
N PRO A 36 -1.69 13.66 -4.69
CA PRO A 36 -2.95 13.68 -3.95
C PRO A 36 -3.14 12.43 -3.11
N GLU A 37 -3.72 12.55 -1.92
CA GLU A 37 -3.90 11.42 -1.00
C GLU A 37 -4.70 10.27 -1.64
N LEU A 38 -5.80 10.61 -2.33
CA LEU A 38 -6.62 9.64 -3.04
C LEU A 38 -5.82 8.87 -4.12
N LEU A 39 -4.87 9.54 -4.77
CA LEU A 39 -4.01 8.90 -5.77
C LEU A 39 -3.01 7.96 -5.09
N GLN A 40 -2.43 8.34 -3.95
CA GLN A 40 -1.56 7.46 -3.16
C GLN A 40 -2.30 6.20 -2.71
N VAL A 41 -3.53 6.37 -2.21
CA VAL A 41 -4.42 5.26 -1.82
C VAL A 41 -4.66 4.31 -3.01
N GLY A 42 -5.05 4.83 -4.16
CA GLY A 42 -5.24 4.01 -5.37
C GLY A 42 -3.97 3.30 -5.81
N VAL A 43 -2.82 3.97 -5.74
CA VAL A 43 -1.52 3.40 -6.07
C VAL A 43 -1.15 2.25 -5.13
N ILE A 44 -1.33 2.40 -3.81
CA ILE A 44 -1.07 1.32 -2.84
C ILE A 44 -1.94 0.10 -3.15
N ILE A 45 -3.25 0.29 -3.31
CA ILE A 45 -4.20 -0.80 -3.59
C ILE A 45 -3.86 -1.50 -4.92
N SER A 46 -3.50 -0.73 -5.95
CA SER A 46 -3.18 -1.28 -7.27
C SER A 46 -1.87 -2.06 -7.32
N LYS A 47 -0.89 -1.68 -6.50
CA LYS A 47 0.42 -2.33 -6.40
C LYS A 47 0.42 -3.58 -5.55
N LEU A 48 -0.66 -3.87 -4.80
CA LEU A 48 -0.83 -5.14 -4.07
C LEU A 48 -0.70 -6.34 -5.01
N SER A 49 0.04 -7.35 -4.56
CA SER A 49 0.27 -8.61 -5.27
C SER A 49 -0.99 -9.48 -5.35
N SER A 50 -0.92 -10.56 -6.14
CA SER A 50 -2.04 -11.46 -6.38
C SER A 50 -2.57 -12.14 -5.12
N SER A 51 -1.71 -12.44 -4.15
CA SER A 51 -2.14 -13.06 -2.88
C SER A 51 -3.11 -12.17 -2.12
N TRP A 52 -3.00 -10.85 -2.28
CA TRP A 52 -3.86 -9.84 -1.67
C TRP A 52 -5.12 -9.53 -2.47
N ASN A 53 -5.40 -10.23 -3.58
CA ASN A 53 -6.46 -9.86 -4.52
C ASN A 53 -7.87 -9.82 -3.88
N ASN A 54 -8.16 -10.74 -2.95
CA ASN A 54 -9.44 -10.73 -2.24
C ASN A 54 -9.56 -9.48 -1.34
N TYR A 55 -8.49 -9.13 -0.62
CA TYR A 55 -8.44 -7.94 0.21
C TYR A 55 -8.45 -6.65 -0.62
N ARG A 56 -7.74 -6.63 -1.76
CA ARG A 56 -7.72 -5.54 -2.74
C ARG A 56 -9.13 -5.18 -3.19
N LYS A 57 -9.98 -6.16 -3.50
CA LYS A 57 -11.39 -5.92 -3.84
C LYS A 57 -12.15 -5.25 -2.70
N LYS A 58 -12.00 -5.74 -1.46
CA LYS A 58 -12.59 -5.11 -0.26
C LYS A 58 -12.14 -3.65 -0.13
N LEU A 59 -10.84 -3.39 -0.27
CA LEU A 59 -10.29 -2.03 -0.23
C LEU A 59 -10.85 -1.12 -1.32
N LEU A 60 -11.05 -1.61 -2.55
CA LEU A 60 -11.64 -0.83 -3.64
C LEU A 60 -13.08 -0.40 -3.34
N HIS A 61 -13.89 -1.27 -2.73
CA HIS A 61 -15.27 -0.92 -2.33
C HIS A 61 -15.29 0.19 -1.26
N MET A 62 -14.26 0.25 -0.43
CA MET A 62 -14.13 1.20 0.67
C MET A 62 -13.24 2.42 0.32
N ALA A 63 -12.57 2.42 -0.84
CA ALA A 63 -11.52 3.37 -1.25
C ALA A 63 -11.94 4.85 -1.22
N LYS A 64 -13.23 5.14 -1.44
CA LYS A 64 -13.74 6.52 -1.47
C LYS A 64 -13.62 7.27 -0.14
N ASN A 65 -13.48 6.55 0.98
CA ASN A 65 -13.40 7.12 2.33
C ASN A 65 -12.04 6.87 3.02
N PHE A 66 -11.05 6.38 2.27
CA PHE A 66 -9.75 5.99 2.81
C PHE A 66 -8.75 7.15 2.77
N THR A 67 -8.08 7.36 3.90
CA THR A 67 -6.82 8.10 4.01
C THR A 67 -5.66 7.12 3.84
N VAL A 68 -4.46 7.64 3.56
CA VAL A 68 -3.25 6.78 3.48
C VAL A 68 -3.06 6.05 4.81
N GLU A 69 -3.15 6.76 5.93
CA GLU A 69 -2.98 6.20 7.27
C GLU A 69 -3.94 5.03 7.55
N LYS A 70 -5.23 5.19 7.21
CA LYS A 70 -6.21 4.12 7.38
C LYS A 70 -5.82 2.89 6.57
N ILE A 71 -5.42 3.04 5.30
CA ILE A 71 -4.97 1.89 4.50
C ILE A 71 -3.76 1.21 5.14
N LEU A 72 -2.78 1.97 5.63
CA LEU A 72 -1.60 1.36 6.26
C LEU A 72 -1.97 0.57 7.52
N ARG A 73 -2.89 1.09 8.33
CA ARG A 73 -3.40 0.38 9.52
C ARG A 73 -4.11 -0.92 9.12
N HIS A 74 -4.95 -0.88 8.10
CA HIS A 74 -5.65 -2.04 7.55
C HIS A 74 -4.68 -3.10 7.01
N LEU A 75 -3.69 -2.70 6.21
CA LEU A 75 -2.66 -3.61 5.69
C LEU A 75 -1.85 -4.27 6.80
N ARG A 76 -1.50 -3.53 7.86
CA ARG A 76 -0.80 -4.09 9.02
C ARG A 76 -1.63 -5.18 9.70
N ILE A 77 -2.92 -4.93 9.95
CA ILE A 77 -3.81 -5.89 10.62
C ILE A 77 -3.97 -7.15 9.78
N GLU A 78 -4.18 -7.00 8.47
CA GLU A 78 -4.35 -8.14 7.57
C GLU A 78 -3.05 -8.96 7.45
N GLU A 79 -1.88 -8.31 7.39
CA GLU A 79 -0.57 -9.00 7.36
C GLU A 79 -0.37 -9.84 8.62
N GLU A 80 -0.67 -9.26 9.79
CA GLU A 80 -0.56 -9.95 11.08
C GLU A 80 -1.59 -11.09 11.21
N THR A 81 -2.76 -10.96 10.59
CA THR A 81 -3.78 -12.01 10.55
C THR A 81 -3.29 -13.18 9.69
N TRP A 82 -2.76 -12.90 8.51
CA TRP A 82 -2.18 -13.94 7.65
C TRP A 82 -1.05 -14.69 8.32
N LYS A 83 -0.10 -13.99 8.97
CA LYS A 83 1.01 -14.65 9.70
C LYS A 83 0.53 -15.64 10.75
N ARG A 84 -0.66 -15.42 11.34
CA ARG A 84 -1.26 -16.32 12.35
C ARG A 84 -1.98 -17.51 11.72
N ASP A 85 -2.55 -17.36 10.54
CA ASP A 85 -3.22 -18.43 9.79
C ASP A 85 -2.24 -19.44 9.18
N VAL A 86 -0.97 -19.04 8.96
CA VAL A 86 0.09 -19.93 8.45
C VAL A 86 0.86 -20.67 9.57
N VAL A 87 0.47 -20.50 10.84
CA VAL A 87 1.07 -21.14 12.03
C VAL A 87 0.24 -22.30 12.53
#